data_AF-A0A4U1EQV3-F1
#
_entry.id   AF-A0A4U1EQV3-F1
#
_cell.length_a   1.000
_cell.length_b   1.000
_cell.length_c   1.000
_cell.angle_alpha   90.00
_cell.angle_beta   90.00
_cell.angle_gamma   90.00
#
_symmetry.space_group_name_H-M   'P 1'
#
loop_
_entity.id
_entity.type
_entity.pdbx_description
1 polymer ?
#
loop_
_entity_poly.entity_id
_entity_poly.type
_entity_poly.pdbx_seq_one_letter_code
_entity_poly.pdbx_strand_id
1 'polypeptide(L)'
;NPKVQVEAIEGGALQKLLVVLATEQSLTAKKKVLFALCSLLRHFPYAQQQFLKLGGLQVLRSLVQEKGMEVLAVRVVTLLYDLVTEKMFAEEEAELMRETSPEKLQQYRQVHLLPGLQEQGWCEITAHLLALPEHDAREKVLQTLGALLATCRDRYRQDPQLNRTLVILQAEYQALAALELQDGEDEGYFWELLGSINSLLKELR
;
A
#
# COMPACT_ATOMS: atom_id res chain seq x y z
N ASN A 1 -5.91 16.70 10.81
CA ASN A 1 -5.97 17.53 12.04
C ASN A 1 -5.68 16.61 13.23
N PRO A 2 -4.49 16.71 13.84
CA PRO A 2 -4.06 15.77 14.88
C PRO A 2 -4.98 15.69 16.11
N LYS A 3 -5.52 16.84 16.57
CA LYS A 3 -6.44 16.86 17.72
C LYS A 3 -7.72 16.08 17.42
N VAL A 4 -8.29 16.27 16.23
CA VAL A 4 -9.48 15.53 15.80
C VAL A 4 -9.21 14.03 15.66
N GLN A 5 -8.01 13.64 15.19
CA GLN A 5 -7.63 12.23 15.09
C GLN A 5 -7.54 11.60 16.49
N VAL A 6 -6.90 12.26 17.47
CA VAL A 6 -6.82 11.75 18.86
C VAL A 6 -8.20 11.53 19.45
N GLU A 7 -9.06 12.55 19.44
CA GLU A 7 -10.44 12.47 19.97
C GLU A 7 -11.26 11.37 19.28
N ALA A 8 -11.10 11.20 17.96
CA ALA A 8 -11.78 10.15 17.22
C ALA A 8 -11.32 8.75 17.63
N ILE A 9 -10.01 8.54 17.81
CA ILE A 9 -9.47 7.24 18.26
C ILE A 9 -9.91 6.94 19.69
N GLU A 10 -9.80 7.90 20.61
CA GLU A 10 -10.23 7.76 22.01
C GLU A 10 -11.74 7.55 22.13
N GLY A 11 -12.54 8.19 21.26
CA GLY A 11 -13.98 7.98 21.14
C GLY A 11 -14.40 6.66 20.46
N GLY A 12 -13.45 5.78 20.13
CA GLY A 12 -13.71 4.46 19.55
C GLY A 12 -14.15 4.49 18.08
N ALA A 13 -13.91 5.58 17.35
CA ALA A 13 -14.29 5.68 15.94
C ALA A 13 -13.61 4.60 15.09
N LEU A 14 -12.34 4.30 15.35
CA LEU A 14 -11.58 3.31 14.60
C LEU A 14 -12.25 1.92 14.62
N GLN A 15 -12.65 1.44 15.80
CA GLN A 15 -13.35 0.16 15.94
C GLN A 15 -14.68 0.18 15.18
N LYS A 16 -15.46 1.26 15.30
CA LYS A 16 -16.74 1.40 14.59
C LYS A 16 -16.55 1.38 13.08
N LEU A 17 -15.56 2.08 12.55
CA LEU A 17 -15.25 2.09 11.10
C LEU A 17 -14.84 0.70 10.61
N LEU A 18 -14.00 -0.02 11.38
CA LEU A 18 -13.62 -1.40 11.04
C LEU A 18 -14.82 -2.35 11.02
N VAL A 19 -15.74 -2.23 11.98
CA VAL A 19 -16.99 -3.02 11.99
C VAL A 19 -17.84 -2.72 10.75
N VAL A 20 -17.95 -1.46 10.34
CA VAL A 20 -18.70 -1.09 9.12
C VAL A 20 -18.03 -1.66 7.86
N LEU A 21 -16.70 -1.69 7.77
CA LEU A 21 -15.99 -2.32 6.64
C LEU A 21 -16.13 -3.85 6.64
N ALA A 22 -16.16 -4.47 7.83
CA ALA A 22 -16.24 -5.92 7.99
C ALA A 22 -17.65 -6.50 7.81
N THR A 23 -18.68 -5.65 7.81
CA THR A 23 -20.09 -6.06 7.67
C THR A 23 -20.63 -5.78 6.28
N GLU A 24 -21.77 -6.40 5.95
CA GLU A 24 -22.47 -6.14 4.70
C GLU A 24 -22.98 -4.70 4.68
N GLN A 25 -22.51 -3.93 3.70
CA GLN A 25 -22.82 -2.51 3.53
C GLN A 25 -22.80 -2.15 2.06
N SER A 26 -23.50 -1.08 1.68
CA SER A 26 -23.41 -0.56 0.31
C SER A 26 -21.98 -0.13 -0.03
N LEU A 27 -21.60 -0.27 -1.31
CA LEU A 27 -20.31 0.22 -1.83
C LEU A 27 -20.09 1.70 -1.47
N THR A 28 -21.13 2.53 -1.54
CA THR A 28 -21.05 3.95 -1.18
C THR A 28 -20.69 4.16 0.29
N ALA A 29 -21.27 3.36 1.20
CA ALA A 29 -20.92 3.40 2.62
C ALA A 29 -19.48 2.95 2.84
N LYS A 30 -19.07 1.80 2.26
CA LYS A 30 -17.69 1.30 2.37
C LYS A 30 -16.66 2.29 1.80
N LYS A 31 -16.94 2.96 0.68
CA LYS A 31 -16.10 4.04 0.13
C LYS A 31 -15.87 5.19 1.12
N LYS A 32 -16.94 5.67 1.76
CA LYS A 32 -16.87 6.77 2.74
C LYS A 32 -16.14 6.35 4.00
N VAL A 33 -16.40 5.14 4.49
CA VAL A 33 -15.78 4.59 5.68
C VAL A 33 -14.28 4.34 5.44
N LEU A 34 -13.91 3.78 4.28
CA LEU A 34 -12.51 3.61 3.90
C LEU A 34 -11.78 4.95 3.81
N PHE A 35 -12.42 5.99 3.26
CA PHE A 35 -11.84 7.34 3.23
C PHE A 35 -11.60 7.90 4.65
N ALA A 36 -12.57 7.75 5.54
CA ALA A 36 -12.41 8.15 6.94
C ALA A 36 -11.30 7.36 7.65
N LEU A 37 -11.22 6.04 7.40
CA LEU A 37 -10.16 5.19 7.91
C LEU A 37 -8.78 5.66 7.44
N CYS A 38 -8.59 5.91 6.13
CA CYS A 38 -7.34 6.45 5.59
C CYS A 38 -6.93 7.75 6.30
N SER A 39 -7.89 8.64 6.52
CA SER A 39 -7.66 9.93 7.17
C SER A 39 -7.30 9.80 8.66
N LEU A 40 -7.74 8.75 9.34
CA LEU A 40 -7.38 8.49 10.74
C LEU A 40 -5.99 7.85 10.90
N LEU A 41 -5.52 7.09 9.91
CA LEU A 41 -4.27 6.32 10.02
C LEU A 41 -3.03 7.08 9.53
N ARG A 42 -3.18 7.91 8.48
CA ARG A 42 -2.04 8.64 7.90
C ARG A 42 -1.41 9.60 8.90
N HIS A 43 -0.09 9.57 8.96
CA HIS A 43 0.78 10.35 9.83
C HIS A 43 0.49 10.22 11.34
N PHE A 44 -0.19 9.14 11.75
CA PHE A 44 -0.60 8.94 13.13
C PHE A 44 -0.29 7.52 13.64
N PRO A 45 0.96 7.27 14.09
CA PRO A 45 1.42 5.92 14.43
C PRO A 45 0.63 5.27 15.58
N TYR A 46 0.11 6.06 16.53
CA TYR A 46 -0.77 5.53 17.57
C TYR A 46 -2.06 4.91 16.97
N ALA A 47 -2.69 5.57 16.01
CA ALA A 47 -3.86 5.02 15.32
C ALA A 47 -3.51 3.78 14.49
N GLN A 48 -2.35 3.78 13.82
CA GLN A 48 -1.85 2.61 13.08
C GLN A 48 -1.65 1.41 14.00
N GLN A 49 -1.09 1.61 15.19
CA GLN A 49 -0.93 0.55 16.18
C GLN A 49 -2.28 -0.03 16.63
N GLN A 50 -3.26 0.84 16.93
CA GLN A 50 -4.61 0.39 17.32
C GLN A 50 -5.32 -0.33 16.18
N PHE A 51 -5.13 0.12 14.94
CA PHE A 51 -5.67 -0.53 13.75
C PHE A 51 -5.14 -1.96 13.60
N LEU A 52 -3.84 -2.17 13.82
CA LEU A 52 -3.27 -3.51 13.83
C LEU A 52 -3.83 -4.37 14.96
N LYS A 53 -3.92 -3.84 16.19
CA LYS A 53 -4.48 -4.54 17.35
C LYS A 53 -5.94 -4.98 17.15
N LEU A 54 -6.72 -4.18 16.41
CA LEU A 54 -8.12 -4.46 16.09
C LEU A 54 -8.29 -5.38 14.86
N GLY A 55 -7.21 -5.98 14.34
CA GLY A 55 -7.28 -6.87 13.18
C GLY A 55 -7.55 -6.14 11.86
N GLY A 56 -7.20 -4.85 11.77
CA GLY A 56 -7.52 -4.01 10.63
C GLY A 56 -6.99 -4.53 9.29
N LEU A 57 -5.80 -5.16 9.27
CA LEU A 57 -5.26 -5.79 8.06
C LEU A 57 -6.14 -6.95 7.55
N GLN A 58 -6.72 -7.73 8.45
CA GLN A 58 -7.65 -8.80 8.07
C GLN A 58 -8.95 -8.23 7.51
N VAL A 59 -9.46 -7.14 8.10
CA VAL A 59 -10.66 -6.44 7.59
C VAL A 59 -10.41 -5.90 6.18
N LEU A 60 -9.28 -5.23 5.95
CA LEU A 60 -8.91 -4.74 4.63
C LEU A 60 -8.71 -5.88 3.62
N ARG A 61 -8.16 -7.02 4.06
CA ARG A 61 -7.98 -8.20 3.21
C ARG A 61 -9.33 -8.74 2.75
N SER A 62 -10.26 -8.93 3.69
CA SER A 62 -11.61 -9.39 3.35
C SER A 62 -12.30 -8.41 2.39
N LEU A 63 -12.12 -7.09 2.59
CA LEU A 63 -12.71 -6.06 1.74
C LEU A 63 -12.23 -6.13 0.29
N VAL A 64 -10.93 -6.32 0.06
CA VAL A 64 -10.39 -6.36 -1.32
C VAL A 64 -10.67 -7.68 -2.04
N GLN A 65 -11.02 -8.73 -1.29
CA GLN A 65 -11.42 -10.03 -1.82
C GLN A 65 -12.95 -10.16 -1.98
N GLU A 66 -13.71 -9.18 -1.48
CA GLU A 66 -15.17 -9.17 -1.57
C GLU A 66 -15.63 -8.80 -2.99
N LYS A 67 -16.50 -9.65 -3.54
CA LYS A 67 -17.06 -9.45 -4.88
C LYS A 67 -17.80 -8.12 -4.97
N GLY A 68 -17.51 -7.33 -6.00
CA GLY A 68 -18.10 -6.00 -6.21
C GLY A 68 -17.41 -4.86 -5.44
N MET A 69 -16.32 -5.17 -4.72
CA MET A 69 -15.50 -4.19 -3.99
C MET A 69 -14.11 -4.00 -4.60
N GLU A 70 -13.85 -4.54 -5.79
CA GLU A 70 -12.55 -4.53 -6.48
C GLU A 70 -12.02 -3.10 -6.66
N VAL A 71 -12.93 -2.15 -6.92
CA VAL A 71 -12.64 -0.71 -7.05
C VAL A 71 -12.07 -0.07 -5.77
N LEU A 72 -12.17 -0.74 -4.62
CA LEU A 72 -11.59 -0.27 -3.36
C LEU A 72 -10.15 -0.76 -3.17
N ALA A 73 -9.73 -1.79 -3.90
CA ALA A 73 -8.43 -2.44 -3.72
C ALA A 73 -7.27 -1.47 -3.94
N VAL A 74 -7.34 -0.62 -4.97
CA VAL A 74 -6.33 0.42 -5.21
C VAL A 74 -6.19 1.34 -4.01
N ARG A 75 -7.32 1.83 -3.46
CA ARG A 75 -7.30 2.72 -2.29
C ARG A 75 -6.74 2.05 -1.04
N VAL A 76 -7.03 0.77 -0.86
CA VAL A 76 -6.47 -0.03 0.23
C VAL A 76 -4.96 -0.19 0.06
N VAL A 77 -4.49 -0.55 -1.14
CA VAL A 77 -3.06 -0.68 -1.45
C VAL A 77 -2.33 0.65 -1.30
N THR A 78 -2.90 1.75 -1.78
CA THR A 78 -2.34 3.10 -1.56
C THR A 78 -2.22 3.42 -0.08
N LEU A 79 -3.23 3.10 0.74
CA LEU A 79 -3.13 3.26 2.18
C LEU A 79 -1.98 2.44 2.75
N LEU A 80 -1.84 1.16 2.37
CA LEU A 80 -0.75 0.32 2.87
C LEU A 80 0.62 0.86 2.47
N TYR A 81 0.78 1.33 1.24
CA TYR A 81 1.98 2.03 0.79
C TYR A 81 2.29 3.25 1.65
N ASP A 82 1.31 4.12 1.90
CA ASP A 82 1.49 5.30 2.73
C ASP A 82 1.96 4.91 4.14
N LEU A 83 1.35 3.91 4.77
CA LEU A 83 1.73 3.49 6.13
C LEU A 83 3.16 2.88 6.17
N VAL A 84 3.53 2.11 5.16
CA VAL A 84 4.88 1.52 5.05
C VAL A 84 5.92 2.61 4.86
N THR A 85 5.71 3.49 3.89
CA THR A 85 6.65 4.58 3.57
C THR A 85 6.76 5.59 4.70
N GLU A 86 5.66 5.97 5.35
CA GLU A 86 5.69 6.82 6.54
C GLU A 86 6.59 6.24 7.64
N LYS A 87 6.50 4.93 7.89
CA LYS A 87 7.34 4.26 8.88
C LYS A 87 8.81 4.26 8.45
N MET A 88 9.09 3.88 7.20
CA MET A 88 10.45 3.83 6.66
C MET A 88 11.12 5.21 6.71
N PHE A 89 10.45 6.25 6.23
CA PHE A 89 10.98 7.61 6.25
C PHE A 89 11.22 8.11 7.67
N ALA A 90 10.32 7.82 8.62
CA ALA A 90 10.54 8.19 10.02
C ALA A 90 11.78 7.50 10.61
N GLU A 91 12.04 6.24 10.26
CA GLU A 91 13.22 5.49 10.70
C GLU A 91 14.51 6.02 10.03
N GLU A 92 14.49 6.26 8.72
CA GLU A 92 15.63 6.81 7.95
C GLU A 92 16.01 8.23 8.41
N GLU A 93 15.03 9.12 8.60
CA GLU A 93 15.25 10.49 9.08
C GLU A 93 15.94 10.49 10.45
N ALA A 94 15.49 9.61 11.35
CA ALA A 94 16.09 9.47 12.68
C ALA A 94 17.54 8.97 12.63
N GLU A 95 17.85 8.03 11.73
CA GLU A 95 19.22 7.56 11.51
C GLU A 95 20.14 8.67 10.99
N LEU A 96 19.67 9.45 10.01
CA LEU A 96 20.42 10.58 9.44
C LEU A 96 20.68 11.68 10.46
N MET A 97 19.67 12.03 11.26
CA MET A 97 19.78 13.10 12.25
C MET A 97 20.47 12.66 13.56
N ARG A 98 20.77 11.37 13.73
CA ARG A 98 21.27 10.77 14.99
C ARG A 98 20.39 11.14 16.20
N GLU A 99 19.12 11.42 15.96
CA GLU A 99 18.17 11.75 17.03
C GLU A 99 17.77 10.46 17.75
N THR A 100 18.03 10.41 19.05
CA THR A 100 17.85 9.17 19.81
C THR A 100 16.39 8.90 20.19
N SER A 101 15.48 9.89 20.18
CA SER A 101 14.04 9.63 20.38
C SER A 101 13.12 10.86 20.38
N PRO A 102 12.50 11.26 19.26
CA PRO A 102 11.20 11.91 19.31
C PRO A 102 10.11 10.86 19.63
N GLU A 103 9.15 11.16 20.50
CA GLU A 103 8.11 10.22 20.95
C GLU A 103 7.36 9.57 19.77
N LYS A 104 7.20 10.30 18.67
CA LYS A 104 6.57 9.84 17.43
C LYS A 104 7.34 8.68 16.77
N LEU A 105 8.68 8.72 16.77
CA LEU A 105 9.51 7.64 16.23
C LEU A 105 9.36 6.37 17.06
N GLN A 106 9.33 6.51 18.39
CA GLN A 106 9.10 5.36 19.26
C GLN A 106 7.73 4.72 19.00
N GLN A 107 6.71 5.54 18.71
CA GLN A 107 5.41 5.03 18.30
C GLN A 107 5.47 4.26 16.97
N TYR A 108 6.14 4.79 15.94
CA TYR A 108 6.31 4.08 14.65
C TYR A 108 7.05 2.74 14.81
N ARG A 109 8.10 2.68 15.64
CA ARG A 109 8.82 1.43 15.93
C ARG A 109 7.91 0.36 16.55
N GLN A 110 6.90 0.77 17.33
CA GLN A 110 5.90 -0.15 17.90
C GLN A 110 4.80 -0.57 16.91
N VAL A 111 4.74 0.02 15.72
CA VAL A 111 3.82 -0.40 14.65
C VAL A 111 4.44 -1.58 13.92
N HIS A 112 4.01 -2.79 14.26
CA HIS A 112 4.45 -4.04 13.62
C HIS A 112 3.74 -4.28 12.27
N LEU A 113 3.76 -3.29 11.38
CA LEU A 113 3.04 -3.33 10.10
C LEU A 113 3.60 -4.39 9.14
N LEU A 114 4.91 -4.39 8.87
CA LEU A 114 5.53 -5.29 7.90
C LEU A 114 5.32 -6.78 8.24
N PRO A 115 5.56 -7.25 9.49
CA PRO A 115 5.22 -8.62 9.86
C PRO A 115 3.73 -8.93 9.68
N GLY A 116 2.86 -8.01 10.10
CA GLY A 116 1.41 -8.17 9.95
C GLY A 116 0.97 -8.28 8.48
N LEU A 117 1.59 -7.52 7.56
CA LEU A 117 1.32 -7.63 6.14
C LEU A 117 1.71 -9.01 5.59
N GLN A 118 2.89 -9.49 5.95
CA GLN A 118 3.39 -10.80 5.52
C GLN A 118 2.53 -11.95 6.05
N GLU A 119 2.18 -11.93 7.34
CA GLU A 119 1.35 -12.94 7.99
C GLU A 119 -0.05 -13.01 7.38
N GLN A 120 -0.60 -11.85 6.99
CA GLN A 120 -1.95 -11.75 6.42
C GLN A 120 -1.98 -11.95 4.90
N GLY A 121 -0.86 -12.30 4.26
CA GLY A 121 -0.79 -12.62 2.82
C GLY A 121 -0.89 -11.40 1.91
N TRP A 122 -0.53 -10.21 2.40
CA TRP A 122 -0.59 -8.99 1.60
C TRP A 122 0.45 -8.92 0.50
N CYS A 123 1.55 -9.67 0.59
CA CYS A 123 2.51 -9.80 -0.50
C CYS A 123 1.80 -10.29 -1.77
N GLU A 124 1.14 -11.44 -1.69
CA GLU A 124 0.45 -12.07 -2.81
C GLU A 124 -0.76 -11.23 -3.25
N ILE A 125 -1.55 -10.71 -2.31
CA ILE A 125 -2.70 -9.86 -2.65
C ILE A 125 -2.25 -8.63 -3.45
N THR A 126 -1.19 -7.96 -3.02
CA THR A 126 -0.66 -6.77 -3.72
C THR A 126 -0.14 -7.15 -5.10
N ALA A 127 0.60 -8.25 -5.23
CA ALA A 127 1.11 -8.75 -6.51
C ALA A 127 -0.01 -9.02 -7.52
N HIS A 128 -1.10 -9.66 -7.10
CA HIS A 128 -2.24 -9.95 -7.98
C HIS A 128 -2.98 -8.70 -8.47
N LEU A 129 -2.89 -7.58 -7.75
CA LEU A 129 -3.54 -6.33 -8.15
C LEU A 129 -2.85 -5.65 -9.35
N LEU A 130 -1.68 -6.12 -9.78
CA LEU A 130 -1.10 -5.71 -11.08
C LEU A 130 -1.97 -6.10 -12.28
N ALA A 131 -2.90 -7.05 -12.11
CA ALA A 131 -3.83 -7.45 -13.16
C ALA A 131 -4.92 -6.40 -13.46
N LEU A 132 -5.05 -5.35 -12.63
CA LEU A 132 -5.96 -4.24 -12.89
C LEU A 132 -5.61 -3.54 -14.22
N PRO A 133 -6.58 -3.09 -15.02
CA PRO A 133 -6.32 -2.51 -16.33
C PRO A 133 -5.84 -1.06 -16.27
N GLU A 134 -6.15 -0.31 -15.22
CA GLU A 134 -5.82 1.12 -15.14
C GLU A 134 -4.34 1.36 -14.83
N HIS A 135 -3.70 2.27 -15.57
CA HIS A 135 -2.28 2.60 -15.38
C HIS A 135 -1.99 3.19 -14.00
N ASP A 136 -2.81 4.13 -13.51
CA ASP A 136 -2.68 4.70 -12.16
C ASP A 136 -2.79 3.62 -11.07
N ALA A 137 -3.70 2.65 -11.24
CA ALA A 137 -3.81 1.53 -10.32
C ALA A 137 -2.52 0.67 -10.32
N ARG A 138 -2.01 0.33 -11.50
CA ARG A 138 -0.75 -0.43 -11.65
C ARG A 138 0.43 0.34 -11.06
N GLU A 139 0.50 1.65 -11.25
CA GLU A 139 1.53 2.52 -10.64
C GLU A 139 1.53 2.37 -9.12
N LYS A 140 0.37 2.53 -8.47
CA LYS A 140 0.25 2.39 -7.02
C LYS A 140 0.61 1.00 -6.54
N VAL A 141 0.25 -0.03 -7.30
CA VAL A 141 0.64 -1.41 -6.98
C VAL A 141 2.15 -1.59 -7.12
N LEU A 142 2.79 -1.13 -8.21
CA LEU A 142 4.24 -1.22 -8.42
C LEU A 142 5.02 -0.49 -7.31
N GLN A 143 4.60 0.71 -6.92
CA GLN A 143 5.15 1.45 -5.79
C GLN A 143 5.07 0.63 -4.49
N THR A 144 3.91 0.00 -4.24
CA THR A 144 3.71 -0.84 -3.06
C THR A 144 4.56 -2.11 -3.09
N LEU A 145 4.68 -2.77 -4.25
CA LEU A 145 5.57 -3.92 -4.41
C LEU A 145 7.02 -3.56 -4.11
N GLY A 146 7.48 -2.40 -4.58
CA GLY A 146 8.80 -1.85 -4.28
C GLY A 146 9.00 -1.61 -2.78
N ALA A 147 8.06 -0.93 -2.12
CA ALA A 147 8.13 -0.66 -0.68
C ALA A 147 8.12 -1.94 0.17
N LEU A 148 7.42 -2.99 -0.30
CA LEU A 148 7.35 -4.28 0.37
C LEU A 148 8.47 -5.24 -0.03
N LEU A 149 9.36 -4.87 -0.96
CA LEU A 149 10.33 -5.78 -1.54
C LEU A 149 11.22 -6.43 -0.48
N ALA A 150 11.72 -5.68 0.49
CA ALA A 150 12.55 -6.22 1.56
C ALA A 150 11.83 -7.28 2.41
N THR A 151 10.51 -7.14 2.59
CA THR A 151 9.69 -8.06 3.40
C THR A 151 9.14 -9.23 2.58
N CYS A 152 8.81 -9.01 1.32
CA CYS A 152 8.08 -9.94 0.48
C CYS A 152 8.95 -10.62 -0.60
N ARG A 153 10.26 -10.34 -0.67
CA ARG A 153 11.17 -10.85 -1.71
C ARG A 153 11.03 -12.33 -1.98
N ASP A 154 11.09 -13.16 -0.95
CA ASP A 154 11.05 -14.62 -1.12
C ASP A 154 9.69 -15.08 -1.69
N ARG A 155 8.59 -14.45 -1.26
CA ARG A 155 7.25 -14.75 -1.78
C ARG A 155 7.11 -14.31 -3.23
N TYR A 156 7.61 -13.13 -3.58
CA TYR A 156 7.61 -12.62 -4.95
C TYR A 156 8.44 -13.48 -5.90
N ARG A 157 9.61 -13.96 -5.46
CA ARG A 157 10.45 -14.88 -6.26
C ARG A 157 9.77 -16.22 -6.52
N GLN A 158 8.99 -16.70 -5.55
CA GLN A 158 8.28 -17.96 -5.65
C GLN A 158 6.96 -17.86 -6.41
N ASP A 159 6.52 -16.65 -6.79
CA ASP A 159 5.27 -16.40 -7.51
C ASP A 159 5.52 -16.33 -9.03
N PRO A 160 5.19 -17.40 -9.79
CA PRO A 160 5.38 -17.40 -11.24
C PRO A 160 4.39 -16.48 -11.95
N GLN A 161 3.24 -16.20 -11.34
CA GLN A 161 2.22 -15.33 -11.92
C GLN A 161 2.66 -13.87 -11.85
N LEU A 162 3.26 -13.44 -10.74
CA LEU A 162 3.87 -12.11 -10.63
C LEU A 162 4.95 -11.91 -11.70
N ASN A 163 5.89 -12.85 -11.84
CA ASN A 163 6.96 -12.73 -12.83
C ASN A 163 6.41 -12.67 -14.27
N ARG A 164 5.44 -13.52 -14.62
CA ARG A 164 4.76 -13.46 -15.92
C ARG A 164 4.08 -12.12 -16.15
N THR A 165 3.38 -11.60 -15.14
CA THR A 165 2.67 -10.32 -15.23
C THR A 165 3.66 -9.16 -15.43
N LEU A 166 4.76 -9.13 -14.69
CA LEU A 166 5.81 -8.12 -14.85
C LEU A 166 6.45 -8.16 -16.25
N VAL A 167 6.70 -9.34 -16.82
CA VAL A 167 7.23 -9.46 -18.20
C VAL A 167 6.22 -8.96 -19.24
N ILE A 168 4.93 -9.27 -19.07
CA ILE A 168 3.87 -8.77 -19.97
C ILE A 168 3.81 -7.24 -19.88
N LEU A 169 3.75 -6.70 -18.67
CA LEU A 169 3.70 -5.25 -18.44
C LEU A 169 4.97 -4.56 -18.93
N GLN A 170 6.15 -5.18 -18.81
CA GLN A 170 7.40 -4.64 -19.36
C GLN A 170 7.28 -4.41 -20.87
N ALA A 171 6.77 -5.39 -21.62
CA ALA A 171 6.57 -5.24 -23.06
C ALA A 171 5.52 -4.18 -23.41
N GLU A 172 4.43 -4.13 -22.64
CA GLU A 172 3.36 -3.12 -22.80
C GLU A 172 3.89 -1.71 -22.59
N TYR A 173 4.53 -1.43 -21.45
CA TYR A 173 5.04 -0.09 -21.14
C TYR A 173 6.26 0.29 -21.97
N GLN A 174 7.04 -0.67 -22.48
CA GLN A 174 8.08 -0.38 -23.46
C GLN A 174 7.50 0.13 -24.78
N ALA A 175 6.37 -0.43 -25.24
CA ALA A 175 5.69 0.07 -26.43
C ALA A 175 5.10 1.48 -26.21
N LEU A 176 4.48 1.72 -25.05
CA LEU A 176 3.91 3.03 -24.69
C LEU A 176 4.98 4.11 -24.53
N ALA A 177 6.08 3.82 -23.82
CA ALA A 177 7.20 4.75 -23.64
C ALA A 177 7.90 5.08 -24.97
N ALA A 178 7.92 4.14 -25.92
CA ALA A 178 8.44 4.40 -27.27
C ALA A 178 7.54 5.33 -28.09
N LEU A 179 6.23 5.36 -27.82
CA LEU A 179 5.30 6.31 -28.42
C LEU A 179 5.48 7.71 -27.81
N GLU A 180 5.59 7.82 -26.48
CA GLU A 180 5.91 9.09 -25.79
C GLU A 180 7.18 9.74 -26.36
N LEU A 181 8.23 8.93 -26.58
CA LEU A 181 9.48 9.41 -27.17
C LEU A 181 9.31 9.93 -28.60
N GLN A 182 8.42 9.34 -29.41
CA GLN A 182 8.12 9.83 -30.76
C GLN A 182 7.38 11.17 -30.73
N ASP A 183 6.58 11.39 -29.70
CA ASP A 183 5.87 12.65 -29.45
C ASP A 183 6.77 13.71 -28.77
N GLY A 184 8.03 13.38 -28.47
CA GLY A 184 9.04 14.28 -27.90
C GLY A 184 9.05 14.33 -26.38
N GLU A 185 8.48 13.33 -25.71
CA GLU A 185 8.48 13.18 -24.25
C GLU A 185 9.51 12.12 -23.81
N ASP A 186 10.75 12.57 -23.59
CA ASP A 186 11.91 11.71 -23.31
C ASP A 186 11.90 11.09 -21.89
N GLU A 187 11.15 11.71 -20.98
CA GLU A 187 10.96 11.31 -19.57
C GLU A 187 9.47 11.25 -19.21
N GLY A 188 8.69 10.64 -20.10
CA GLY A 188 7.24 10.52 -19.96
C GLY A 188 6.78 9.61 -18.83
N TYR A 189 5.47 9.64 -18.56
CA TYR A 189 4.84 8.85 -17.51
C TYR A 189 5.08 7.34 -17.67
N PHE A 190 5.03 6.82 -18.90
CA PHE A 190 5.24 5.39 -19.15
C PHE A 190 6.70 4.97 -19.01
N TRP A 191 7.66 5.88 -19.16
CA TRP A 191 9.07 5.63 -18.85
C TRP A 191 9.30 5.35 -17.37
N GLU A 192 8.66 6.10 -16.46
CA GLU A 192 8.77 5.87 -15.02
C GLU A 192 8.20 4.50 -14.60
N LEU A 193 7.05 4.11 -15.19
CA LEU A 193 6.44 2.81 -14.97
C LEU A 193 7.33 1.67 -15.48
N LEU A 194 7.87 1.81 -16.69
CA LEU A 194 8.81 0.85 -17.26
C LEU A 194 10.07 0.71 -16.37
N GLY A 195 10.60 1.83 -15.87
CA GLY A 195 11.71 1.86 -14.92
C GLY A 195 11.40 1.08 -13.63
N SER A 196 10.22 1.29 -13.07
CA SER A 196 9.75 0.58 -11.87
C SER A 196 9.67 -0.93 -12.09
N ILE A 197 9.13 -1.36 -13.23
CA ILE A 197 9.03 -2.78 -13.60
C ILE A 197 10.42 -3.40 -13.80
N ASN A 198 11.31 -2.70 -14.53
CA ASN A 198 12.68 -3.16 -14.76
C ASN A 198 13.46 -3.34 -13.45
N SER A 199 13.29 -2.40 -12.53
CA SER A 199 13.89 -2.46 -11.19
C SER A 199 13.40 -3.70 -10.43
N LEU A 200 12.08 -3.92 -10.37
CA LEU A 200 11.50 -5.10 -9.72
C LEU A 200 11.98 -6.41 -10.36
N LEU A 201 11.96 -6.52 -11.69
CA LEU A 201 12.45 -7.70 -12.40
C LEU A 201 13.92 -7.99 -12.11
N LYS A 202 14.75 -6.95 -11.96
CA LYS A 202 16.17 -7.11 -11.61
C LYS A 202 16.35 -7.63 -10.19
N GLU A 203 15.61 -7.09 -9.23
CA GLU A 203 15.68 -7.49 -7.82
C GLU A 203 15.11 -8.89 -7.55
N LEU A 204 14.21 -9.38 -8.41
CA LEU A 204 13.57 -10.69 -8.30
C LEU A 204 14.30 -11.81 -9.06
N ARG A 205 15.38 -11.51 -9.79
CA ARG A 205 16.31 -12.53 -10.30
C ARG A 205 17.13 -13.15 -9.17
#